data_AF-A0A0M3KFC7-F1
#
_entry.id   AF-A0A0M3KFC7-F1
#
_cell.length_a   1.000
_cell.length_b   1.000
_cell.length_c   1.000
_cell.angle_alpha   90.00
_cell.angle_beta   90.00
_cell.angle_gamma   90.00
#
_symmetry.space_group_name_H-M   'P 1'
#
loop_
_entity.id
_entity.type
_entity.pdbx_description
1 polymer ?
#
loop_
_entity_poly.entity_id
_entity_poly.type
_entity_poly.pdbx_seq_one_letter_code
_entity_poly.pdbx_strand_id
1 'polypeptide(L)'
;MKHLVCKKNDATDFDRKKIKVSVKGKAACIDGKLLCTFERVVVQNILHGLSPSLSDAIGSVSRWRFVRAAFPHIVQCCASLIAEAGVREAGTPISGLLTKILYILHWLLLDSANECCDSDSGKSVTETGEVNVHSVREYTFSVNSIQLFVYLIAPLVDVITEDDIESHIRLESGLKIWQSLWQVPF
;
A
#
# COMPACT_ATOMS: atom_id res chain seq x y z
N MET A 1 14.75 -18.05 -51.43
CA MET A 1 15.41 -16.84 -51.97
C MET A 1 14.49 -15.64 -51.79
N LYS A 2 14.85 -14.74 -50.86
CA LYS A 2 14.77 -13.27 -50.95
C LYS A 2 15.15 -12.74 -49.56
N HIS A 3 16.42 -12.33 -49.46
CA HIS A 3 16.94 -11.48 -48.40
C HIS A 3 16.28 -10.09 -48.50
N LEU A 4 15.99 -9.49 -47.35
CA LEU A 4 16.19 -8.05 -47.15
C LEU A 4 16.56 -7.77 -45.69
N VAL A 5 17.53 -6.89 -45.56
CA VAL A 5 18.30 -6.49 -44.37
C VAL A 5 17.88 -5.07 -43.96
N CYS A 6 18.20 -4.68 -42.71
CA CYS A 6 18.25 -3.32 -42.13
C CYS A 6 16.93 -2.83 -41.50
N LYS A 7 16.87 -2.29 -40.27
CA LYS A 7 17.79 -1.34 -39.60
C LYS A 7 17.89 -1.55 -38.08
N LYS A 8 19.05 -1.15 -37.56
CA LYS A 8 19.41 -0.89 -36.17
C LYS A 8 19.02 0.57 -35.81
N ASN A 9 18.81 0.85 -34.52
CA ASN A 9 18.40 2.11 -33.85
C ASN A 9 16.86 2.23 -33.70
N ASP A 10 16.27 2.46 -32.52
CA ASP A 10 16.68 3.27 -31.39
C ASP A 10 16.30 2.66 -30.04
N ALA A 11 17.10 2.97 -29.02
CA ALA A 11 16.94 2.57 -27.63
C ALA A 11 15.70 3.23 -26.99
N THR A 12 14.53 2.60 -27.08
CA THR A 12 13.31 2.96 -26.33
C THR A 12 12.47 1.71 -26.01
N ASP A 13 13.07 0.69 -25.40
CA ASP A 13 12.36 -0.55 -25.02
C ASP A 13 12.86 -1.15 -23.70
N PHE A 14 12.96 -0.32 -22.65
CA PHE A 14 13.15 -0.83 -21.30
C PHE A 14 12.09 -0.23 -20.37
N ASP A 15 11.40 -1.11 -19.65
CA ASP A 15 10.41 -0.84 -18.60
C ASP A 15 8.94 -0.52 -18.98
N ARG A 16 8.41 -1.24 -19.98
CA ARG A 16 6.99 -1.66 -20.01
C ARG A 16 6.79 -3.16 -19.75
N LYS A 17 7.66 -3.79 -18.95
CA LYS A 17 7.44 -5.17 -18.51
C LYS A 17 6.58 -5.23 -17.25
N LYS A 18 5.29 -5.48 -17.49
CA LYS A 18 4.34 -6.22 -16.63
C LYS A 18 4.24 -5.79 -15.16
N ILE A 19 3.34 -4.84 -14.89
CA ILE A 19 2.39 -5.01 -13.78
C ILE A 19 1.06 -5.38 -14.44
N LYS A 20 0.91 -6.67 -14.76
CA LYS A 20 -0.35 -7.26 -15.18
C LYS A 20 -0.91 -7.96 -13.95
N VAL A 21 -1.63 -7.23 -13.11
CA VAL A 21 -2.32 -7.80 -11.95
C VAL A 21 -3.53 -8.54 -12.47
N SER A 22 -3.33 -9.83 -12.76
CA SER A 22 -4.39 -10.76 -13.15
C SER A 22 -5.14 -11.17 -11.89
N VAL A 23 -6.37 -10.67 -11.72
CA VAL A 23 -7.35 -11.16 -10.72
C VAL A 23 -7.85 -12.54 -11.17
N LYS A 24 -6.95 -13.54 -11.11
CA LYS A 24 -7.25 -14.96 -11.30
C LYS A 24 -6.23 -15.78 -10.51
N GLY A 25 -6.58 -16.10 -9.27
CA GLY A 25 -6.19 -17.33 -8.57
C GLY A 25 -4.74 -17.78 -8.64
N LYS A 26 -3.77 -16.87 -8.52
CA LYS A 26 -2.39 -17.22 -8.20
C LYS A 26 -1.99 -16.34 -7.03
N ALA A 27 -1.85 -16.95 -5.87
CA ALA A 27 -1.16 -16.38 -4.73
C ALA A 27 0.04 -15.61 -5.25
N ALA A 28 0.03 -14.28 -5.11
CA ALA A 28 1.23 -13.53 -5.33
C ALA A 28 2.23 -14.11 -4.33
N CYS A 29 3.32 -14.72 -4.78
CA CYS A 29 4.47 -14.98 -3.92
C CYS A 29 4.95 -13.60 -3.44
N ILE A 30 4.35 -13.09 -2.37
CA ILE A 30 4.76 -11.86 -1.72
C ILE A 30 6.03 -12.24 -1.00
N ASP A 31 7.16 -11.96 -1.64
CA ASP A 31 8.46 -12.11 -1.02
C ASP A 31 8.54 -11.17 0.19
N GLY A 32 8.97 -11.68 1.34
CA GLY A 32 9.18 -10.87 2.54
C GLY A 32 10.13 -9.69 2.29
N LYS A 33 11.03 -9.81 1.31
CA LYS A 33 11.90 -8.71 0.89
C LYS A 33 11.12 -7.54 0.27
N LEU A 34 10.10 -7.83 -0.54
CA LEU A 34 9.24 -6.81 -1.15
C LEU A 34 8.47 -6.03 -0.07
N LEU A 35 7.98 -6.73 0.95
CA LEU A 35 7.23 -6.12 2.05
C LEU A 35 8.09 -5.19 2.91
N CYS A 36 9.33 -5.61 3.21
CA CYS A 36 10.31 -4.76 3.88
C CYS A 36 10.63 -3.50 3.05
N THR A 37 10.64 -3.60 1.72
CA THR A 37 10.80 -2.42 0.85
C THR A 37 9.57 -1.51 0.90
N PHE A 38 8.34 -2.06 0.89
CA PHE A 38 7.13 -1.24 1.05
C PHE A 38 7.12 -0.48 2.37
N GLU A 39 7.44 -1.13 3.48
CA GLU A 39 7.51 -0.47 4.79
C GLU A 39 8.51 0.70 4.77
N ARG A 40 9.73 0.47 4.29
CA ARG A 40 10.76 1.51 4.24
C ARG A 40 10.40 2.67 3.31
N VAL A 41 9.87 2.38 2.13
CA VAL A 41 9.63 3.40 1.10
C VAL A 41 8.30 4.12 1.33
N VAL A 42 7.23 3.40 1.65
CA VAL A 42 5.87 3.96 1.79
C VAL A 42 5.66 4.58 3.18
N VAL A 43 5.95 3.83 4.24
CA VAL A 43 5.71 4.28 5.61
C VAL A 43 6.81 5.25 6.04
N GLN A 44 8.07 4.81 5.96
CA GLN A 44 9.20 5.58 6.49
C GLN A 44 9.73 6.65 5.53
N ASN A 45 9.29 6.67 4.27
CA ASN A 45 9.78 7.59 3.23
C ASN A 45 11.31 7.54 3.03
N ILE A 46 11.88 6.34 3.19
CA ILE A 46 13.31 6.10 3.06
C ILE A 46 13.60 5.55 1.65
N LEU A 47 14.25 6.37 0.81
CA LEU A 47 14.61 6.01 -0.57
C LEU A 47 16.06 5.52 -0.75
N HIS A 48 16.90 5.66 0.28
CA HIS A 48 18.29 5.19 0.20
C HIS A 48 18.35 3.66 0.06
N GLY A 49 19.29 3.17 -0.76
CA GLY A 49 19.43 1.74 -1.06
C GLY A 49 18.57 1.24 -2.23
N LEU A 50 17.75 2.11 -2.83
CA LEU A 50 17.16 1.87 -4.15
C LEU A 50 18.15 2.27 -5.27
N SER A 51 17.86 1.85 -6.51
CA SER A 51 18.54 2.40 -7.69
C SER A 51 18.38 3.93 -7.73
N PRO A 52 19.42 4.71 -8.08
CA PRO A 52 19.32 6.16 -8.22
C PRO A 52 18.14 6.59 -9.10
N SER A 53 17.94 5.92 -10.24
CA SER A 53 16.83 6.21 -11.15
C SER A 53 15.44 6.01 -10.53
N LEU A 54 15.30 5.01 -9.65
CA LEU A 54 14.04 4.73 -8.96
C LEU A 54 13.82 5.71 -7.80
N SER A 55 14.88 6.01 -7.05
CA SER A 55 14.85 7.02 -5.98
C SER A 55 14.46 8.38 -6.54
N ASP A 56 15.06 8.79 -7.66
CA ASP A 56 14.77 10.06 -8.31
C ASP A 56 13.33 10.09 -8.86
N ALA A 57 12.88 8.99 -9.46
CA ALA A 57 11.51 8.87 -9.95
C ALA A 57 10.48 8.98 -8.81
N ILE A 58 10.70 8.30 -7.68
CA ILE A 58 9.81 8.40 -6.51
C ILE A 58 9.89 9.81 -5.90
N GLY A 59 11.08 10.39 -5.79
CA GLY A 59 11.29 11.75 -5.28
C GLY A 59 10.71 12.85 -6.17
N SER A 60 10.44 12.56 -7.45
CA SER A 60 9.85 13.51 -8.40
C SER A 60 8.34 13.72 -8.23
N VAL A 61 7.66 12.88 -7.44
CA VAL A 61 6.23 13.01 -7.12
C VAL A 61 6.05 13.34 -5.63
N SER A 62 4.95 13.99 -5.26
CA SER A 62 4.69 14.22 -3.83
C SER A 62 4.49 12.91 -3.09
N ARG A 63 4.90 12.87 -1.81
CA ARG A 63 4.80 11.69 -0.95
C ARG A 63 3.38 11.13 -0.93
N TRP A 64 2.39 12.01 -0.83
CA TRP A 64 0.98 11.63 -0.85
C TRP A 64 0.54 10.98 -2.16
N ARG A 65 1.00 11.49 -3.31
CA ARG A 65 0.67 10.90 -4.62
C ARG A 65 1.26 9.50 -4.77
N PHE A 66 2.47 9.29 -4.24
CA PHE A 66 3.08 7.97 -4.16
C PHE A 66 2.31 7.01 -3.24
N VAL A 67 1.97 7.46 -2.02
CA VAL A 67 1.16 6.70 -1.06
C VAL A 67 -0.18 6.25 -1.67
N ARG A 68 -0.90 7.17 -2.34
CA ARG A 68 -2.15 6.85 -3.05
C ARG A 68 -1.98 5.84 -4.17
N ALA A 69 -0.85 5.87 -4.88
CA ALA A 69 -0.56 4.91 -5.94
C ALA A 69 -0.23 3.52 -5.37
N ALA A 70 0.41 3.45 -4.21
CA ALA A 70 0.76 2.19 -3.55
C ALA A 70 -0.44 1.48 -2.90
N PHE A 71 -1.43 2.25 -2.41
CA PHE A 71 -2.54 1.73 -1.62
C PHE A 71 -3.30 0.53 -2.24
N PRO A 72 -3.75 0.56 -3.52
CA PRO A 72 -4.47 -0.58 -4.11
C PRO A 72 -3.66 -1.88 -4.13
N HIS A 73 -2.34 -1.77 -4.34
CA HIS A 73 -1.44 -2.91 -4.36
C HIS A 73 -1.27 -3.51 -2.96
N ILE A 74 -1.15 -2.66 -1.94
CA ILE A 74 -1.01 -3.08 -0.54
C ILE A 74 -2.29 -3.75 -0.05
N VAL A 75 -3.46 -3.20 -0.38
CA VAL A 75 -4.76 -3.83 -0.10
C VAL A 75 -4.84 -5.22 -0.70
N GLN A 76 -4.45 -5.38 -1.96
CA GLN A 76 -4.51 -6.68 -2.63
C GLN A 76 -3.52 -7.70 -2.04
N CYS A 77 -2.31 -7.24 -1.68
CA CYS A 77 -1.35 -8.08 -0.97
C CYS A 77 -1.88 -8.51 0.40
N CYS A 78 -2.50 -7.59 1.14
CA CYS A 78 -3.11 -7.86 2.43
C CYS A 78 -4.22 -8.90 2.31
N ALA A 79 -5.17 -8.71 1.40
CA ALA A 79 -6.26 -9.66 1.17
C ALA A 79 -5.75 -11.05 0.78
N SER A 80 -4.69 -11.14 -0.04
CA SER A 80 -4.08 -12.43 -0.39
C SER A 80 -3.50 -13.13 0.84
N LEU A 81 -2.77 -12.40 1.69
CA LEU A 81 -2.17 -12.95 2.92
C LEU A 81 -3.22 -13.33 3.97
N ILE A 82 -4.32 -12.57 4.07
CA ILE A 82 -5.44 -12.93 4.96
C ILE A 82 -6.14 -14.18 4.42
N ALA A 83 -6.40 -14.27 3.11
CA ALA A 83 -7.02 -15.46 2.54
C ALA A 83 -6.19 -16.74 2.78
N GLU A 84 -4.87 -16.65 2.66
CA GLU A 84 -3.96 -17.75 3.03
C GLU A 84 -4.00 -18.06 4.53
N ALA A 85 -4.15 -17.03 5.36
CA ALA A 85 -4.28 -17.18 6.81
C ALA A 85 -5.60 -17.81 7.25
N GLY A 86 -6.65 -17.80 6.41
CA GLY A 86 -7.93 -18.48 6.68
C GLY A 86 -7.84 -20.00 6.69
N VAL A 87 -6.73 -20.56 6.17
CA VAL A 87 -6.44 -22.02 6.20
C VAL A 87 -5.58 -22.40 7.42
N ARG A 88 -5.21 -21.43 8.28
CA ARG A 88 -4.43 -21.70 9.50
C ARG A 88 -5.20 -22.55 10.50
N GLU A 89 -4.48 -23.36 11.27
CA GLU A 89 -5.03 -24.05 12.42
C GLU A 89 -5.40 -23.04 13.51
N ALA A 90 -6.55 -23.26 14.16
CA ALA A 90 -7.05 -22.41 15.23
C ALA A 90 -6.01 -22.26 16.35
N GLY A 91 -5.71 -21.01 16.73
CA GLY A 91 -4.74 -20.69 17.78
C GLY A 91 -3.29 -20.56 17.32
N THR A 92 -2.98 -20.79 16.04
CA THR A 92 -1.67 -20.40 15.47
C THR A 92 -1.62 -18.88 15.34
N PRO A 93 -0.56 -18.16 15.75
CA PRO A 93 -0.46 -16.71 15.56
C PRO A 93 -0.37 -16.31 14.08
N ILE A 94 -0.70 -15.05 13.74
CA ILE A 94 -0.56 -14.55 12.36
C ILE A 94 0.91 -14.56 11.94
N SER A 95 1.16 -14.82 10.65
CA SER A 95 2.52 -14.84 10.13
C SER A 95 3.15 -13.45 10.20
N GLY A 96 4.46 -13.35 10.41
CA GLY A 96 5.14 -12.06 10.45
C GLY A 96 5.03 -11.25 9.15
N LEU A 97 4.76 -11.91 8.02
CA LEU A 97 4.42 -11.24 6.76
C LEU A 97 3.03 -10.59 6.82
N LEU A 98 2.04 -11.31 7.34
CA LEU A 98 0.70 -10.78 7.55
C LEU A 98 0.71 -9.62 8.55
N THR A 99 1.41 -9.75 9.67
CA THR A 99 1.58 -8.66 10.65
C THR A 99 2.16 -7.41 10.00
N LYS A 100 3.20 -7.55 9.17
CA LYS A 100 3.84 -6.40 8.49
C LYS A 100 2.92 -5.74 7.46
N ILE A 101 2.22 -6.51 6.63
CA ILE A 101 1.31 -5.90 5.63
C ILE A 101 0.12 -5.22 6.31
N LEU A 102 -0.40 -5.81 7.40
CA LEU A 102 -1.46 -5.21 8.21
C LEU A 102 -1.00 -3.89 8.81
N TYR A 103 0.20 -3.84 9.38
CA TYR A 103 0.78 -2.60 9.89
C TYR A 103 0.85 -1.50 8.82
N ILE A 104 1.36 -1.83 7.63
CA ILE A 104 1.45 -0.87 6.52
C ILE A 104 0.04 -0.41 6.10
N LEU A 105 -0.92 -1.32 6.00
CA LEU A 105 -2.31 -0.99 5.65
C LEU A 105 -2.98 -0.11 6.70
N HIS A 106 -2.78 -0.38 7.99
CA HIS A 106 -3.32 0.43 9.08
C HIS A 106 -2.73 1.83 9.05
N TRP A 107 -1.41 1.95 8.91
CA TRP A 107 -0.75 3.25 8.79
C TRP A 107 -1.26 4.04 7.58
N LEU A 108 -1.46 3.36 6.43
CA LEU A 108 -2.06 3.99 5.26
C LEU A 108 -3.43 4.58 5.56
N LEU A 109 -4.31 3.82 6.21
CA LEU A 109 -5.69 4.25 6.46
C LEU A 109 -5.81 5.33 7.56
N LEU A 110 -4.90 5.33 8.53
CA LEU A 110 -5.06 6.14 9.75
C LEU A 110 -4.16 7.37 9.77
N ASP A 111 -2.90 7.21 9.40
CA ASP A 111 -1.86 8.20 9.71
C ASP A 111 -1.25 8.83 8.45
N SER A 112 -1.29 8.12 7.31
CA SER A 112 -0.55 8.53 6.11
C SER A 112 -0.97 9.89 5.55
N ALA A 113 -2.25 10.26 5.66
CA ALA A 113 -2.75 11.56 5.23
C ALA A 113 -2.13 12.70 6.05
N ASN A 114 -2.12 12.56 7.38
CA ASN A 114 -1.54 13.55 8.30
C ASN A 114 -0.03 13.68 8.08
N GLU A 115 0.69 12.56 8.07
CA GLU A 115 2.14 12.50 7.89
C GLU A 115 2.60 13.09 6.53
N CYS A 116 1.79 12.94 5.48
CA CYS A 116 2.08 13.54 4.19
C CYS A 116 1.75 15.04 4.15
N CYS A 117 0.70 15.48 4.85
CA CYS A 117 0.33 16.89 4.94
C CYS A 117 1.41 17.70 5.67
N ASP A 118 1.88 17.20 6.81
CA ASP A 118 2.94 17.85 7.60
C ASP A 118 4.24 18.01 6.78
N SER A 119 4.55 17.02 5.93
CA SER A 119 5.72 17.03 5.06
C SER A 119 5.70 18.14 3.99
N ASP A 120 4.51 18.53 3.50
CA ASP A 120 4.36 19.57 2.46
C ASP A 120 4.23 20.98 3.07
N SER A 121 3.67 21.10 4.28
CA SER A 121 3.49 22.38 4.99
C SER A 121 4.82 23.08 5.36
N GLY A 122 5.91 22.31 5.55
CA GLY A 122 7.24 22.84 5.83
C GLY A 122 7.91 23.59 4.65
N LYS A 123 7.28 23.60 3.47
CA LYS A 123 7.81 24.29 2.27
C LYS A 123 7.04 25.55 1.87
N SER A 124 5.96 25.92 2.56
CA SER A 124 5.16 27.10 2.23
C SER A 124 5.19 28.15 3.35
N VAL A 125 6.29 28.90 3.43
CA VAL A 125 6.22 30.27 3.99
C VAL A 125 5.74 31.17 2.88
N THR A 126 4.41 31.34 2.77
CA THR A 126 3.79 32.49 2.15
C THR A 126 2.62 32.89 3.01
N GLU A 127 2.69 34.14 3.45
CA GLU A 127 1.77 34.82 4.34
C GLU A 127 0.38 34.92 3.70
N THR A 128 -0.59 34.12 4.14
CA THR A 128 -2.03 34.42 4.04
C THR A 128 -2.81 33.39 4.85
N GLY A 129 -3.32 33.82 6.01
CA GLY A 129 -3.98 32.98 7.01
C GLY A 129 -5.41 32.54 6.64
N GLU A 130 -5.58 31.85 5.52
CA GLU A 130 -6.83 31.17 5.18
C GLU A 130 -6.66 29.66 5.30
N VAL A 131 -7.37 29.05 6.25
CA VAL A 131 -7.43 27.59 6.41
C VAL A 131 -8.13 27.02 5.19
N ASN A 132 -7.35 26.52 4.23
CA ASN A 132 -7.86 26.08 2.95
C ASN A 132 -8.55 24.72 3.07
N VAL A 133 -9.89 24.72 3.05
CA VAL A 133 -10.73 23.50 3.01
C VAL A 133 -10.37 22.59 1.82
N HIS A 134 -9.69 23.08 0.78
CA HIS A 134 -9.13 22.23 -0.29
C HIS A 134 -8.01 21.29 0.18
N SER A 135 -7.24 21.66 1.21
CA SER A 135 -6.12 20.85 1.71
C SER A 135 -6.60 19.51 2.26
N VAL A 136 -7.73 19.49 2.98
CA VAL A 136 -8.27 18.24 3.56
C VAL A 136 -8.68 17.25 2.45
N ARG A 137 -9.28 17.72 1.35
CA ARG A 137 -9.64 16.85 0.23
C ARG A 137 -8.42 16.34 -0.52
N GLU A 138 -7.31 17.07 -0.50
CA GLU A 138 -6.09 16.68 -1.17
C GLU A 138 -5.52 15.40 -0.57
N TYR A 139 -5.58 15.24 0.76
CA TYR A 139 -5.08 14.09 1.51
C TYR A 139 -6.14 13.00 1.79
N THR A 140 -7.02 12.74 0.81
CA THR A 140 -7.99 11.62 0.88
C THR A 140 -7.74 10.55 -0.19
N PHE A 141 -7.97 9.28 0.17
CA PHE A 141 -8.02 8.22 -0.82
C PHE A 141 -9.26 8.38 -1.70
N SER A 142 -9.16 7.94 -2.96
CA SER A 142 -10.33 7.96 -3.85
C SER A 142 -11.38 6.95 -3.38
N VAL A 143 -12.65 7.25 -3.66
CA VAL A 143 -13.76 6.33 -3.35
C VAL A 143 -13.50 4.94 -3.96
N ASN A 144 -12.99 4.87 -5.19
CA ASN A 144 -12.65 3.60 -5.84
C ASN A 144 -11.58 2.79 -5.07
N SER A 145 -10.60 3.47 -4.48
CA SER A 145 -9.56 2.82 -3.68
C SER A 145 -10.14 2.25 -2.39
N ILE A 146 -10.97 3.04 -1.69
CA ILE A 146 -11.65 2.59 -0.47
C ILE A 146 -12.63 1.46 -0.76
N GLN A 147 -13.37 1.54 -1.87
CA GLN A 147 -14.26 0.48 -2.33
C GLN A 147 -13.51 -0.82 -2.61
N LEU A 148 -12.32 -0.75 -3.22
CA LEU A 148 -11.46 -1.93 -3.40
C LEU A 148 -11.04 -2.54 -2.06
N PHE A 149 -10.68 -1.71 -1.07
CA PHE A 149 -10.38 -2.17 0.29
C PHE A 149 -11.55 -2.91 0.91
N VAL A 150 -12.74 -2.31 0.90
CA VAL A 150 -13.95 -2.95 1.45
C VAL A 150 -14.23 -4.27 0.73
N TYR A 151 -14.23 -4.29 -0.61
CA TYR A 151 -14.55 -5.51 -1.36
C TYR A 151 -13.57 -6.67 -1.16
N LEU A 152 -12.29 -6.37 -0.95
CA LEU A 152 -11.28 -7.41 -0.77
C LEU A 152 -11.15 -7.87 0.69
N ILE A 153 -11.39 -6.97 1.65
CA ILE A 153 -11.19 -7.27 3.07
C ILE A 153 -12.47 -7.73 3.77
N ALA A 154 -13.63 -7.16 3.45
CA ALA A 154 -14.91 -7.55 4.04
C ALA A 154 -15.18 -9.07 4.02
N PRO A 155 -15.02 -9.81 2.90
CA PRO A 155 -15.26 -11.25 2.89
C PRO A 155 -14.21 -12.07 3.66
N LEU A 156 -13.18 -11.42 4.20
CA LEU A 156 -12.08 -12.04 4.95
C LEU A 156 -12.01 -11.52 6.39
N VAL A 157 -13.00 -10.72 6.83
CA VAL A 157 -12.94 -9.99 8.10
C VAL A 157 -12.88 -10.92 9.31
N ASP A 158 -13.53 -12.08 9.23
CA ASP A 158 -13.58 -13.08 10.31
C ASP A 158 -12.30 -13.90 10.45
N VAL A 159 -11.38 -13.80 9.50
CA VAL A 159 -10.09 -14.50 9.55
C VAL A 159 -9.14 -13.83 10.54
N ILE A 160 -9.26 -12.52 10.71
CA ILE A 160 -8.49 -11.75 11.68
C ILE A 160 -9.32 -11.65 12.94
N THR A 161 -8.73 -11.98 14.08
CA THR A 161 -9.37 -11.87 15.38
C THR A 161 -8.87 -10.64 16.13
N GLU A 162 -9.58 -10.25 17.19
CA GLU A 162 -9.14 -9.20 18.11
C GLU A 162 -7.79 -9.54 18.76
N ASP A 163 -7.61 -10.78 19.20
CA ASP A 163 -6.35 -11.27 19.78
C ASP A 163 -5.16 -11.17 18.81
N ASP A 164 -5.37 -11.46 17.51
CA ASP A 164 -4.31 -11.32 16.49
C ASP A 164 -3.78 -9.87 16.39
N ILE A 165 -4.64 -8.89 16.67
CA ILE A 165 -4.30 -7.45 16.61
C ILE A 165 -3.70 -6.99 17.94
N GLU A 166 -4.36 -7.29 19.06
CA GLU A 166 -3.94 -6.83 20.40
C GLU A 166 -2.61 -7.47 20.84
N SER A 167 -2.35 -8.72 20.44
CA SER A 167 -1.07 -9.39 20.72
C SER A 167 0.14 -8.71 20.08
N HIS A 168 -0.08 -7.78 19.13
CA HIS A 168 0.98 -7.05 18.44
C HIS A 168 0.86 -5.54 18.68
N ILE A 169 1.77 -4.97 19.49
CA ILE A 169 1.83 -3.52 19.79
C ILE A 169 1.82 -2.62 18.55
N ARG A 170 2.31 -3.11 17.40
CA ARG A 170 2.33 -2.37 16.14
C ARG A 170 0.96 -2.30 15.47
N LEU A 171 0.07 -3.25 15.74
CA LEU A 171 -1.25 -3.36 15.11
C LEU A 171 -2.35 -2.76 15.96
N GLU A 172 -2.11 -2.53 17.24
CA GLU A 172 -3.08 -1.98 18.21
C GLU A 172 -3.83 -0.76 17.68
N SER A 173 -3.14 0.19 17.03
CA SER A 173 -3.78 1.38 16.43
C SER A 173 -4.80 1.06 15.34
N GLY A 174 -4.66 -0.08 14.68
CA GLY A 174 -5.56 -0.59 13.66
C GLY A 174 -6.85 -1.19 14.20
N LEU A 175 -6.95 -1.46 15.51
CA LEU A 175 -8.12 -2.11 16.10
C LEU A 175 -9.42 -1.37 15.81
N LYS A 176 -9.40 -0.03 15.79
CA LYS A 176 -10.55 0.81 15.42
C LYS A 176 -11.09 0.53 14.00
N ILE A 177 -10.23 0.14 13.06
CA ILE A 177 -10.63 -0.25 11.70
C ILE A 177 -11.40 -1.56 11.76
N TRP A 178 -10.85 -2.56 12.44
CA TRP A 178 -11.43 -3.90 12.52
C TRP A 178 -12.72 -3.93 13.33
N GLN A 179 -12.78 -3.22 14.46
CA GLN A 179 -14.02 -3.02 15.21
C GLN A 179 -15.13 -2.46 14.34
N SER A 180 -14.81 -1.51 13.46
CA SER A 180 -15.79 -0.95 12.52
C SER A 180 -16.20 -1.98 11.45
N LEU A 181 -15.29 -2.83 11.00
CA LEU A 181 -15.57 -3.86 9.98
C LEU A 181 -16.38 -5.04 10.55
N TRP A 182 -16.08 -5.52 11.76
CA TRP A 182 -16.82 -6.62 12.40
C TRP A 182 -18.25 -6.23 12.79
N GLN A 183 -18.54 -4.94 12.96
CA GLN A 183 -19.89 -4.45 13.22
C GLN A 183 -20.80 -4.51 11.98
N VAL A 184 -20.24 -4.66 10.78
CA VAL A 184 -21.00 -4.69 9.54
C VAL A 184 -21.36 -6.15 9.22
N PRO A 185 -22.65 -6.52 9.22
CA PRO A 185 -23.06 -7.84 8.74
C PRO A 185 -22.89 -7.88 7.21
N PHE A 186 -22.04 -8.79 6.73
CA PHE A 186 -21.81 -9.04 5.30
C PHE A 186 -22.50 -10.33 4.83
#